data_AF-E3MRP8-F1
#
_entry.id   AF-E3MRP8-F1
#
_cell.length_a   1.000
_cell.length_b   1.000
_cell.length_c   1.000
_cell.angle_alpha   90.00
_cell.angle_beta   90.00
_cell.angle_gamma   90.00
#
_symmetry.space_group_name_H-M   'P 1'
#
loop_
_entity.id
_entity.type
_entity.pdbx_description
1 polymer ?
#
loop_
_entity_poly.entity_id
_entity_poly.type
_entity_poly.pdbx_seq_one_letter_code
_entity_poly.pdbx_strand_id
1 'polypeptide(L)'
;MFPKKLKIKVAPYLCPAVYCGNRRDTNCVKSLKLVGESENTPEDDEVLYHILSRQEAKCELTLDMKPTSKFLFRGDLLRYSINQLIVRNSDWLTCGEFSRFDSFAIWVFNSKIHPFNIECLIKRWYSGWTPKWTLAMIELIFINIDDCINRVRER
;
A
#
# COMPACT_ATOMS: atom_id res chain seq x y z
N MET A 1 12.42 22.08 -5.40
CA MET A 1 11.50 22.28 -6.53
C MET A 1 10.42 21.23 -6.41
N PHE A 2 9.17 21.59 -6.09
CA PHE A 2 8.10 20.60 -5.98
C PHE A 2 7.76 20.06 -7.37
N PRO A 3 7.61 18.73 -7.55
CA PRO A 3 7.27 18.17 -8.83
C PRO A 3 5.88 18.66 -9.25
N LYS A 4 5.76 19.21 -10.46
CA LYS A 4 4.53 19.82 -10.99
C LYS A 4 3.36 18.82 -11.15
N LYS A 5 3.58 17.53 -10.88
CA LYS A 5 2.69 16.42 -11.21
C LYS A 5 2.12 15.66 -10.01
N LEU A 6 2.62 15.93 -8.80
CA LEU A 6 2.17 15.27 -7.57
C LEU A 6 1.23 16.18 -6.80
N LYS A 7 -0.04 15.80 -6.71
CA LYS A 7 -1.04 16.48 -5.87
C LYS A 7 -1.08 15.83 -4.50
N ILE A 8 -0.75 16.61 -3.47
CA ILE A 8 -0.81 16.19 -2.06
C ILE A 8 -2.12 16.72 -1.47
N LYS A 9 -2.96 15.82 -0.97
CA LYS A 9 -4.16 16.19 -0.21
C LYS A 9 -4.03 15.64 1.20
N VAL A 10 -4.09 16.54 2.17
CA VAL A 10 -4.11 16.24 3.60
C VAL A 10 -5.49 16.61 4.12
N ALA A 11 -6.15 15.69 4.82
CA ALA A 11 -7.49 15.94 5.31
C ALA A 11 -7.68 15.47 6.77
N PRO A 12 -8.46 16.22 7.58
CA PRO A 12 -8.87 15.80 8.91
C PRO A 12 -10.19 15.02 8.82
N TYR A 13 -10.19 13.80 8.28
CA TYR A 13 -11.40 12.96 8.30
C TYR A 13 -11.56 12.21 9.64
N LEU A 14 -12.80 11.92 10.04
CA LEU A 14 -13.11 11.14 11.24
C LEU A 14 -12.65 9.68 11.09
N CYS A 15 -11.59 9.31 11.81
CA CYS A 15 -11.23 7.92 12.04
C CYS A 15 -12.32 7.27 12.93
N PRO A 16 -12.86 6.08 12.58
CA PRO A 16 -13.78 5.37 13.46
C PRO A 16 -13.12 5.18 14.84
N ALA A 17 -13.81 5.60 15.90
CA ALA A 17 -13.29 5.66 17.28
C ALA A 17 -12.74 4.34 17.83
N VAL A 18 -12.99 3.22 17.14
CA VAL A 18 -12.51 1.88 17.50
C VAL A 18 -11.00 1.71 17.34
N TYR A 19 -10.35 2.46 16.44
CA TYR A 19 -8.93 2.27 16.12
C TYR A 19 -8.00 3.40 16.60
N CYS A 20 -8.55 4.53 17.04
CA CYS A 20 -7.78 5.59 17.68
C CYS A 20 -7.93 5.46 19.19
N GLY A 21 -6.96 4.79 19.82
CA GLY A 21 -6.88 4.76 21.28
C GLY A 21 -7.03 6.17 21.86
N ASN A 22 -7.96 6.33 22.81
CA ASN A 22 -8.30 7.57 23.49
C ASN A 22 -7.07 8.31 24.03
N ARG A 23 -6.42 9.13 23.21
CA ARG A 23 -5.50 10.18 23.65
C ARG A 23 -5.75 11.42 22.82
N ARG A 24 -5.74 12.56 23.52
CA ARG A 24 -6.07 13.91 23.07
C ARG A 24 -5.05 14.44 22.04
N ASP A 25 -4.83 13.76 20.92
CA ASP A 25 -4.07 14.30 19.78
C ASP A 25 -5.06 15.05 18.88
N THR A 26 -5.39 16.28 19.24
CA THR A 26 -6.34 17.12 18.50
C THR A 26 -5.80 17.67 17.18
N ASN A 27 -4.57 17.30 16.77
CA ASN A 27 -3.89 17.86 15.60
C ASN A 27 -3.12 16.83 14.74
N CYS A 28 -3.33 15.53 14.93
CA CYS A 28 -2.67 14.54 14.07
C CYS A 28 -3.34 14.51 12.68
N VAL A 29 -2.52 14.60 11.61
CA VAL A 29 -2.98 14.30 10.26
C VAL A 29 -3.58 12.88 10.30
N LYS A 30 -4.87 12.74 9.96
CA LYS A 30 -5.52 11.43 10.00
C LYS A 30 -5.33 10.69 8.69
N SER A 31 -5.43 11.41 7.56
CA SER A 31 -5.28 10.84 6.23
C SER A 31 -4.31 11.64 5.36
N LEU A 32 -3.49 10.93 4.60
CA LEU A 32 -2.68 11.47 3.51
C LEU A 32 -3.10 10.82 2.19
N LYS A 33 -3.37 11.63 1.17
CA LYS A 33 -3.60 11.15 -0.20
C LYS A 33 -2.58 11.75 -1.15
N LEU A 34 -1.84 10.87 -1.82
CA LEU A 34 -0.87 11.21 -2.85
C LEU A 34 -1.44 10.82 -4.21
N VAL A 35 -1.58 11.79 -5.11
CA VAL A 35 -2.15 11.58 -6.45
C VAL A 35 -1.15 12.02 -7.51
N GLY A 36 -0.75 11.09 -8.36
CA GLY A 36 0.04 11.35 -9.56
C GLY A 36 -0.86 11.44 -10.79
N GLU A 37 -0.76 12.54 -11.54
CA GLU A 37 -1.56 12.72 -12.77
C GLU A 37 -1.00 11.98 -13.98
N SER A 38 0.30 11.70 -13.96
CA SER A 38 1.02 10.97 -15.00
C SER A 38 2.00 9.98 -14.36
N GLU A 39 2.71 9.24 -15.21
CA GLU A 39 3.90 8.51 -14.76
C GLU A 39 4.93 9.46 -14.15
N ASN A 40 5.54 9.00 -13.06
CA ASN A 40 6.60 9.67 -12.33
C ASN A 40 7.92 9.64 -13.12
N THR A 41 8.75 10.67 -12.93
CA THR A 41 10.18 10.59 -13.22
C THR A 41 10.94 9.99 -12.02
N PRO A 42 12.21 9.60 -12.16
CA PRO A 42 13.02 9.18 -11.01
C PRO A 42 13.09 10.22 -9.89
N GLU A 43 13.10 11.52 -10.23
CA GLU A 43 13.08 12.62 -9.26
C GLU A 43 11.73 12.72 -8.52
N ASP A 44 10.62 12.43 -9.21
CA ASP A 44 9.30 12.37 -8.57
C ASP A 44 9.25 11.22 -7.54
N ASP A 45 9.87 10.08 -7.85
CA ASP A 45 9.97 8.92 -6.95
C ASP A 45 10.83 9.22 -5.70
N GLU A 46 11.92 9.97 -5.85
CA GLU A 46 12.73 10.45 -4.71
C GLU A 46 11.92 11.37 -3.79
N VAL A 47 11.15 12.30 -4.36
CA VAL A 47 10.27 13.19 -3.60
C VAL A 47 9.18 12.38 -2.88
N LEU A 48 8.58 11.41 -3.57
CA LEU A 48 7.59 10.51 -3.00
C LEU A 48 8.17 9.74 -1.80
N TYR A 49 9.39 9.22 -1.93
CA TYR A 49 10.09 8.56 -0.83
C TYR A 49 10.29 9.49 0.38
N HIS A 50 10.68 10.74 0.15
CA HIS A 50 10.82 11.73 1.22
C HIS A 50 9.50 12.08 1.90
N ILE A 51 8.40 12.14 1.15
CA ILE A 51 7.07 12.38 1.72
C ILE A 51 6.64 11.18 2.58
N LEU A 52 6.74 9.96 2.05
CA LEU A 52 6.32 8.74 2.75
C LEU A 52 7.10 8.51 4.04
N SER A 53 8.40 8.76 4.05
CA SER A 53 9.24 8.60 5.25
C SER A 53 8.97 9.63 6.35
N ARG A 54 8.30 10.75 6.04
CA ARG A 54 8.06 11.87 6.99
C ARG A 54 6.59 12.09 7.31
N GLN A 55 5.68 11.43 6.60
CA GLN A 55 4.24 11.58 6.79
C GLN A 55 3.81 11.14 8.20
N GLU A 56 2.83 11.85 8.78
CA GLU A 56 2.32 11.60 10.14
C GLU A 56 0.88 11.05 10.16
N ALA A 57 0.34 10.65 9.00
CA ALA A 57 -0.97 10.01 8.88
C ALA A 57 -0.97 8.63 9.55
N LYS A 58 -1.91 8.45 10.48
CA LYS A 58 -2.09 7.22 11.26
C LYS A 58 -3.30 6.39 10.83
N CYS A 59 -4.32 7.03 10.25
CA CYS A 59 -5.56 6.33 9.90
C CYS A 59 -5.57 5.84 8.47
N GLU A 60 -5.29 6.71 7.50
CA GLU A 60 -5.39 6.35 6.09
C GLU A 60 -4.22 6.91 5.28
N LEU A 61 -3.63 6.05 4.45
CA LEU A 61 -2.72 6.47 3.39
C LEU A 61 -3.28 6.00 2.06
N THR A 62 -3.59 6.94 1.18
CA THR A 62 -3.98 6.65 -0.19
C THR A 62 -2.82 6.96 -1.13
N LEU A 63 -2.37 5.93 -1.87
CA LEU A 63 -1.38 6.03 -2.94
C LEU A 63 -2.11 5.83 -4.27
N ASP A 64 -2.24 6.90 -5.03
CA ASP A 64 -2.92 6.91 -6.33
C ASP A 64 -1.97 7.47 -7.37
N MET A 65 -0.97 6.68 -7.73
CA MET A 65 0.23 7.14 -8.42
C MET A 65 0.76 6.08 -9.37
N LYS A 66 1.55 6.52 -10.36
CA LYS A 66 2.21 5.66 -11.34
C LYS A 66 3.72 5.84 -11.22
N PRO A 67 4.36 5.22 -10.20
CA PRO A 67 5.78 5.37 -9.98
C PRO A 67 6.58 4.70 -11.10
N THR A 68 7.89 4.97 -11.17
CA THR A 68 8.73 4.28 -12.16
C THR A 68 8.87 2.80 -11.80
N SER A 69 9.29 1.97 -12.76
CA SER A 69 9.56 0.54 -12.52
C SER A 69 10.69 0.28 -11.51
N LYS A 70 11.50 1.29 -11.18
CA LYS A 70 12.57 1.21 -10.18
C LYS A 70 12.11 1.59 -8.78
N PHE A 71 10.90 2.12 -8.63
CA PHE A 71 10.37 2.49 -7.33
C PHE A 71 10.18 1.26 -6.45
N LEU A 72 10.61 1.38 -5.19
CA LEU A 72 10.44 0.35 -4.17
C LEU A 72 9.68 0.98 -2.99
N PHE A 73 8.57 0.37 -2.60
CA PHE A 73 7.81 0.85 -1.47
C PHE A 73 8.46 0.40 -0.15
N ARG A 74 9.00 1.38 0.58
CA ARG A 74 9.69 1.16 1.85
C ARG A 74 8.73 1.37 3.01
N GLY A 75 7.72 0.49 3.09
CA GLY A 75 6.71 0.51 4.15
C GLY A 75 7.29 0.40 5.56
N ASP A 76 8.46 -0.24 5.67
CA ASP A 76 9.28 -0.33 6.89
C ASP A 76 9.77 1.03 7.42
N LEU A 77 9.78 2.06 6.58
CA LEU A 77 10.24 3.41 6.95
C LEU A 77 9.09 4.37 7.28
N LEU A 78 7.85 3.89 7.25
CA LEU A 78 6.71 4.69 7.71
C LEU A 78 6.83 4.90 9.22
N ARG A 79 6.72 6.16 9.65
CA ARG A 79 6.87 6.52 11.07
C ARG A 79 5.81 5.90 11.99
N TYR A 80 4.63 5.63 11.43
CA TYR A 80 3.51 5.03 12.13
C TYR A 80 2.94 3.88 11.30
N SER A 81 2.49 2.83 11.98
CA SER A 81 1.60 1.85 11.35
C SER A 81 0.29 2.55 11.00
N ILE A 82 -0.20 2.27 9.80
CA ILE A 82 -1.39 2.93 9.27
C ILE A 82 -2.56 1.98 9.45
N ASN A 83 -3.74 2.46 9.83
CA ASN A 83 -4.89 1.55 9.94
C ASN A 83 -5.31 1.03 8.56
N GLN A 84 -5.28 1.90 7.55
CA GLN A 84 -5.73 1.58 6.21
C GLN A 84 -4.77 2.11 5.15
N LEU A 85 -4.31 1.23 4.27
CA LEU A 85 -3.55 1.55 3.08
C LEU A 85 -4.44 1.32 1.85
N ILE A 86 -4.66 2.37 1.06
CA ILE A 86 -5.41 2.29 -0.20
C ILE A 86 -4.42 2.53 -1.34
N VAL A 87 -4.22 1.53 -2.20
CA VAL A 87 -3.38 1.64 -3.39
C VAL A 87 -4.26 1.60 -4.63
N ARG A 88 -4.08 2.58 -5.51
CA ARG A 88 -4.74 2.69 -6.81
C ARG A 88 -3.68 2.78 -7.90
N ASN A 89 -4.03 2.37 -9.12
CA ASN A 89 -3.09 2.34 -10.25
C ASN A 89 -1.83 1.51 -9.92
N SER A 90 -2.05 0.35 -9.31
CA SER A 90 -1.04 -0.42 -8.57
C SER A 90 -0.30 -1.45 -9.42
N ASP A 91 -0.14 -1.17 -10.72
CA ASP A 91 0.53 -2.08 -11.68
C ASP A 91 1.98 -2.38 -11.29
N TRP A 92 2.58 -1.47 -10.51
CA TRP A 92 3.93 -1.54 -9.96
C TRP A 92 4.05 -2.47 -8.73
N LEU A 93 2.95 -2.96 -8.16
CA LEU A 93 2.99 -3.81 -6.98
C LEU A 93 3.53 -5.21 -7.30
N THR A 94 4.54 -5.59 -6.54
CA THR A 94 5.12 -6.94 -6.57
C THR A 94 4.79 -7.70 -5.29
N CYS A 95 4.94 -9.02 -5.32
CA CYS A 95 4.86 -9.86 -4.11
C CYS A 95 5.78 -9.35 -2.97
N GLY A 96 6.94 -8.78 -3.33
CA GLY A 96 7.87 -8.15 -2.39
C GLY A 96 7.27 -6.91 -1.70
N GLU A 97 6.63 -6.03 -2.47
CA GLU A 97 6.01 -4.81 -1.91
C GLU A 97 4.82 -5.13 -1.00
N PHE A 98 3.97 -6.07 -1.40
CA PHE A 98 2.88 -6.57 -0.54
C PHE A 98 3.36 -7.12 0.79
N SER A 99 4.56 -7.69 0.83
CA SER A 99 5.14 -8.23 2.06
C SER A 99 5.65 -7.15 3.02
N ARG A 100 5.88 -5.92 2.51
CA ARG A 100 6.40 -4.78 3.28
C ARG A 100 5.31 -3.86 3.82
N PHE A 101 4.06 -4.06 3.40
CA PHE A 101 2.96 -3.26 3.90
C PHE A 101 2.73 -3.52 5.39
N ASP A 102 2.79 -2.44 6.16
CA ASP A 102 2.60 -2.43 7.61
C ASP A 102 1.33 -1.62 7.93
N SER A 103 0.18 -2.27 7.75
CA SER A 103 -1.14 -1.66 7.88
C SER A 103 -2.15 -2.68 8.36
N PHE A 104 -3.19 -2.29 9.12
CA PHE A 104 -4.23 -3.24 9.52
C PHE A 104 -5.01 -3.77 8.30
N ALA A 105 -5.49 -2.87 7.45
CA ALA A 105 -6.21 -3.19 6.22
C ALA A 105 -5.50 -2.64 4.97
N ILE A 106 -5.58 -3.38 3.87
CA ILE A 106 -5.00 -3.01 2.58
C ILE A 106 -6.03 -3.18 1.50
N TRP A 107 -6.32 -2.11 0.77
CA TRP A 107 -7.24 -2.13 -0.36
C TRP A 107 -6.51 -1.74 -1.64
N VAL A 108 -6.64 -2.58 -2.66
CA VAL A 108 -5.95 -2.42 -3.93
C VAL A 108 -6.98 -2.43 -5.05
N PHE A 109 -7.07 -1.32 -5.80
CA PHE A 109 -8.11 -1.10 -6.81
C PHE A 109 -7.53 -0.60 -8.13
N ASN A 110 -8.28 -0.75 -9.21
CA ASN A 110 -7.96 -0.22 -10.54
C ASN A 110 -6.51 -0.57 -10.93
N SER A 111 -6.17 -1.85 -10.83
CA SER A 111 -4.80 -2.33 -10.97
C SER A 111 -4.75 -3.58 -11.83
N LYS A 112 -3.80 -3.64 -12.74
CA LYS A 112 -3.44 -4.80 -13.55
C LYS A 112 -2.29 -5.54 -12.89
N ILE A 113 -2.49 -5.96 -11.64
CA ILE A 113 -1.46 -6.71 -10.93
C ILE A 113 -1.22 -8.03 -11.66
N HIS A 114 0.05 -8.29 -11.96
CA HIS A 114 0.43 -9.54 -12.60
C HIS A 114 0.04 -10.73 -11.69
N PRO A 115 -0.73 -11.73 -12.18
CA PRO A 115 -1.25 -12.83 -11.36
C PRO A 115 -0.17 -13.54 -10.53
N PHE A 116 1.02 -13.73 -11.11
CA PHE A 116 2.20 -14.26 -10.42
C PHE A 116 2.47 -13.61 -9.05
N ASN A 117 2.27 -12.30 -8.90
CA ASN A 117 2.51 -11.61 -7.63
C ASN A 117 1.52 -12.05 -6.55
N ILE A 118 0.26 -12.27 -6.93
CA ILE A 118 -0.78 -12.74 -6.00
C ILE A 118 -0.60 -14.23 -5.72
N GLU A 119 -0.29 -15.04 -6.73
CA GLU A 119 0.06 -16.46 -6.51
C GLU A 119 1.23 -16.58 -5.54
N CYS A 120 2.26 -15.75 -5.70
CA CYS A 120 3.41 -15.72 -4.80
C CYS A 120 2.98 -15.43 -3.35
N LEU A 121 2.05 -14.51 -3.11
CA LEU A 121 1.52 -14.24 -1.77
C LEU A 121 0.76 -15.42 -1.21
N ILE A 122 -0.13 -16.04 -2.00
CA ILE A 122 -0.91 -17.22 -1.59
C ILE A 122 0.03 -18.36 -1.21
N LYS A 123 1.05 -18.62 -2.04
CA LYS A 123 2.04 -19.69 -1.79
C LYS A 123 2.84 -19.43 -0.52
N ARG A 124 3.32 -18.20 -0.32
CA ARG A 124 4.05 -17.83 0.91
C ARG A 124 3.18 -17.98 2.15
N TRP A 125 1.94 -17.51 2.08
CA TRP A 125 0.97 -17.65 3.18
C TRP A 125 0.70 -19.13 3.51
N TYR A 126 0.48 -19.95 2.49
CA TYR A 126 0.33 -21.40 2.63
C TYR A 126 1.57 -22.05 3.27
N SER A 127 2.77 -21.56 2.97
CA SER A 127 4.03 -22.00 3.59
C SER A 127 4.29 -21.42 4.99
N GLY A 128 3.31 -20.77 5.63
CA GLY A 128 3.40 -20.28 7.00
C GLY A 128 3.91 -18.84 7.15
N TRP A 129 4.15 -18.11 6.05
CA TRP A 129 4.44 -16.68 6.15
C TRP A 129 3.19 -15.92 6.61
N THR A 130 3.34 -15.10 7.66
CA THR A 130 2.27 -14.25 8.16
C THR A 130 2.52 -12.80 7.70
N PRO A 131 1.58 -12.17 6.97
CA PRO A 131 1.70 -10.76 6.63
C PRO A 131 1.62 -9.88 7.89
N LYS A 132 2.18 -8.66 7.80
CA LYS A 132 1.99 -7.64 8.85
C LYS A 132 0.60 -7.01 8.85
N TRP A 133 -0.17 -7.27 7.79
CA TRP A 133 -1.53 -6.82 7.64
C TRP A 133 -2.54 -7.92 7.98
N THR A 134 -3.73 -7.51 8.44
CA THR A 134 -4.80 -8.44 8.86
C THR A 134 -5.77 -8.73 7.72
N LEU A 135 -6.09 -7.72 6.92
CA LEU A 135 -7.07 -7.82 5.85
C LEU A 135 -6.51 -7.24 4.54
N ALA A 136 -6.66 -7.98 3.45
CA ALA A 136 -6.38 -7.51 2.10
C ALA A 136 -7.60 -7.68 1.20
N MET A 137 -8.01 -6.60 0.54
CA MET A 137 -8.99 -6.61 -0.54
C MET A 137 -8.28 -6.21 -1.82
N ILE A 138 -8.19 -7.13 -2.79
CA ILE A 138 -7.44 -6.94 -4.02
C ILE A 138 -8.38 -7.17 -5.19
N GLU A 139 -8.59 -6.13 -5.99
CA GLU A 139 -9.33 -6.22 -7.24
C GLU A 139 -8.47 -6.93 -8.30
N LEU A 140 -8.95 -8.08 -8.80
CA LEU A 140 -8.26 -8.92 -9.77
C LEU A 140 -9.25 -9.42 -10.82
N ILE A 141 -8.73 -9.72 -12.02
CA ILE A 141 -9.55 -10.28 -13.11
C ILE A 141 -9.96 -11.72 -12.75
N PHE A 142 -9.00 -12.58 -12.41
CA PHE A 142 -9.26 -13.96 -11.99
C PHE A 142 -8.01 -14.58 -11.34
N ILE A 143 -8.19 -15.38 -10.30
CA ILE A 143 -7.17 -16.26 -9.74
C ILE A 143 -7.84 -17.50 -9.12
N ASN A 144 -7.33 -18.70 -9.42
CA ASN A 144 -7.80 -19.92 -8.79
C ASN A 144 -6.87 -20.27 -7.61
N ILE A 145 -7.39 -20.13 -6.40
CA ILE A 145 -6.63 -20.38 -5.16
C ILE A 145 -6.28 -21.86 -5.02
N ASP A 146 -7.20 -22.76 -5.38
CA ASP A 146 -6.99 -24.21 -5.26
C ASP A 146 -5.87 -24.67 -6.20
N ASP A 147 -5.86 -24.19 -7.44
CA ASP A 147 -4.78 -24.47 -8.40
C ASP A 147 -3.43 -23.97 -7.87
N CYS A 148 -3.40 -22.80 -7.23
CA CYS A 148 -2.17 -22.25 -6.64
C CYS A 148 -1.62 -23.15 -5.53
N ILE A 149 -2.50 -23.63 -4.65
CA ILE A 149 -2.14 -24.48 -3.49
C ILE A 149 -1.74 -25.88 -3.95
N ASN A 150 -2.46 -26.47 -4.90
CA ASN A 150 -2.15 -27.80 -5.43
C ASN A 150 -0.74 -27.84 -6.05
N ARG A 151 -0.35 -26.80 -6.79
CA ARG A 151 1.02 -26.66 -7.33
C ARG A 151 2.12 -26.58 -6.25
N VAL A 152 1.79 -26.19 -5.02
CA VAL A 152 2.74 -26.23 -3.89
C VAL A 152 2.81 -27.62 -3.28
N ARG A 153 1.68 -28.33 -3.18
CA ARG A 153 1.61 -29.69 -2.61
C ARG A 153 2.33 -30.74 -3.48
N GLU A 154 2.37 -30.52 -4.79
CA GLU A 154 3.04 -31.41 -5.76
C GLU A 154 4.57 -31.25 -5.82
N ARG A 155 5.15 -30.31 -5.06
CA ARG A 155 6.60 -30.06 -4.97
C ARG A 155 7.16 -30.55 -3.63
#